data_AF-A0A2E4BES6-F1
#
_entry.id   AF-A0A2E4BES6-F1
#
_cell.length_a   1.000
_cell.length_b   1.000
_cell.length_c   1.000
_cell.angle_alpha   90.00
_cell.angle_beta   90.00
_cell.angle_gamma   90.00
#
_symmetry.space_group_name_H-M   'P 1'
#
loop_
_entity.id
_entity.type
_entity.pdbx_description
1 polymer ?
#
loop_
_entity_poly.entity_id
_entity_poly.type
_entity_poly.pdbx_seq_one_letter_code
_entity_poly.pdbx_strand_id
1 'polypeptide(L)'
;MLFNNPFAEISVLVSPQLMQVFVIFMILMVILGTLLDVINKKNVKYFFKNAKKAKQNAERELSGSEKASVIFKTISSDILTTSELGAGKRRMAHLLGMYGTILFWVSSVVMIFCYSSISLDTPIVWPILWHIGAFMTCIGGFWFWLFLRVDVYAEAYPWYRIIQADLFILSLLASALLGIIWSFFQSIAIYGLDNLFFILFALSNIVLFGGVYWSKFAHMFYKPGAAMQKNLAEADGSMDNLPPPADAPEQFGLGIKREAPKHY
;
A
#
# COMPACT_ATOMS: atom_id res chain seq x y z
N MET A 1 -18.00 13.05 -15.21
CA MET A 1 -16.83 12.46 -14.53
C MET A 1 -17.09 11.04 -14.02
N LEU A 2 -17.89 10.83 -12.96
CA LEU A 2 -18.01 9.53 -12.25
C LEU A 2 -18.42 8.32 -13.11
N PHE A 3 -19.17 8.57 -14.18
CA PHE A 3 -19.70 7.53 -15.07
C PHE A 3 -18.92 7.42 -16.39
N ASN A 4 -17.94 8.29 -16.61
CA ASN A 4 -17.18 8.33 -17.84
C ASN A 4 -15.82 7.66 -17.63
N ASN A 5 -15.32 7.01 -18.68
CA ASN A 5 -13.98 6.45 -18.69
C ASN A 5 -12.98 7.52 -19.20
N PRO A 6 -12.17 8.15 -18.33
CA PRO A 6 -11.25 9.20 -18.75
C PRO A 6 -10.15 8.68 -19.70
N PHE A 7 -9.84 7.37 -19.64
CA PHE A 7 -8.85 6.74 -20.51
C PHE A 7 -9.37 6.50 -21.93
N ALA A 8 -10.68 6.27 -22.09
CA ALA A 8 -11.29 6.21 -23.42
C ALA A 8 -11.30 7.59 -24.08
N GLU A 9 -11.63 8.64 -23.32
CA GLU A 9 -11.67 10.01 -23.82
C GLU A 9 -10.28 10.52 -24.25
N ILE A 10 -9.23 10.25 -23.47
CA ILE A 10 -7.85 10.68 -23.81
C ILE A 10 -7.24 9.86 -24.96
N SER A 11 -7.89 8.78 -25.39
CA SER A 11 -7.36 7.88 -26.43
C SER A 11 -7.17 8.54 -27.80
N VAL A 12 -7.87 9.66 -28.02
CA VAL A 12 -7.72 10.51 -29.20
C VAL A 12 -6.36 11.20 -29.25
N LEU A 13 -5.76 11.47 -28.09
CA LEU A 13 -4.44 12.09 -27.94
C LEU A 13 -3.34 11.06 -27.66
N VAL A 14 -3.61 10.10 -26.78
CA VAL A 14 -2.65 9.10 -26.33
C VAL A 14 -3.20 7.73 -26.69
N SER A 15 -2.54 7.03 -27.62
CA SER A 15 -3.07 5.75 -28.09
C SER A 15 -3.26 4.73 -26.95
N PRO A 16 -4.28 3.86 -27.03
CA PRO A 16 -4.46 2.72 -26.12
C PRO A 16 -3.17 1.93 -25.85
N GLN A 17 -2.39 1.67 -26.90
CA GLN A 17 -1.14 0.92 -26.81
C GLN A 17 -0.09 1.66 -25.98
N LEU A 18 0.01 2.98 -26.13
CA LEU A 18 0.94 3.79 -25.34
C LEU A 18 0.56 3.77 -23.85
N MET A 19 -0.73 3.86 -23.52
CA MET A 19 -1.20 3.74 -22.13
C MET A 19 -0.91 2.35 -21.55
N GLN A 20 -1.11 1.28 -22.31
CA GLN A 20 -0.79 -0.09 -21.88
C GLN A 20 0.71 -0.27 -21.63
N VAL A 21 1.56 0.19 -22.54
CA VAL A 21 3.04 0.17 -22.39
C VAL A 21 3.45 0.97 -21.16
N PHE A 22 2.83 2.13 -20.91
CA PHE A 22 3.09 2.92 -19.72
C PHE A 22 2.77 2.16 -18.42
N VAL A 23 1.63 1.45 -18.37
CA VAL A 23 1.30 0.57 -17.22
C VAL A 23 2.31 -0.56 -17.04
N ILE A 24 2.70 -1.23 -18.14
CA ILE A 24 3.70 -2.31 -18.08
C ILE A 24 5.04 -1.76 -17.58
N PHE A 25 5.46 -0.59 -18.05
CA PHE A 25 6.68 0.07 -17.59
C PHE A 25 6.64 0.37 -16.09
N MET A 26 5.52 0.86 -15.56
CA MET A 26 5.35 1.08 -14.11
C MET A 26 5.47 -0.23 -13.32
N ILE A 27 4.87 -1.32 -13.79
CA ILE A 27 5.01 -2.65 -13.17
C ILE A 27 6.48 -3.08 -13.13
N LEU A 28 7.22 -2.89 -14.22
CA LEU A 28 8.66 -3.19 -14.28
C LEU A 28 9.46 -2.33 -13.30
N MET A 29 9.15 -1.04 -13.16
CA MET A 29 9.78 -0.17 -12.16
C MET A 29 9.56 -0.67 -10.73
N VAL A 30 8.36 -1.15 -10.42
CA VAL A 30 8.08 -1.75 -9.11
C VAL A 30 8.95 -2.98 -8.87
N ILE A 31 8.96 -3.93 -9.81
CA ILE A 31 9.75 -5.16 -9.69
C ILE A 31 11.22 -4.83 -9.49
N LEU A 32 11.80 -3.98 -10.35
CA LEU A 32 13.20 -3.58 -10.26
C LEU A 32 13.50 -2.84 -8.95
N GLY A 33 12.65 -1.88 -8.55
CA GLY A 33 12.83 -1.12 -7.32
C GLY A 33 12.77 -2.00 -6.08
N THR A 34 11.85 -2.96 -6.03
CA THR A 34 11.75 -3.93 -4.92
C THR A 34 12.96 -4.86 -4.89
N LEU A 35 13.41 -5.39 -6.04
CA LEU A 35 14.59 -6.26 -6.10
C LEU A 35 15.84 -5.54 -5.62
N LEU A 36 16.08 -4.31 -6.11
CA LEU A 36 17.21 -3.49 -5.67
C LEU A 36 17.16 -3.23 -4.17
N ASP A 37 15.98 -2.93 -3.61
CA ASP A 37 15.81 -2.65 -2.18
C ASP A 37 16.16 -3.88 -1.33
N VAL A 38 15.63 -5.04 -1.72
CA VAL A 38 15.85 -6.32 -1.05
C VAL A 38 17.33 -6.73 -1.10
N ILE A 39 18.00 -6.52 -2.24
CA ILE A 39 19.44 -6.79 -2.40
C ILE A 39 20.26 -5.85 -1.52
N ASN A 40 20.00 -4.53 -1.61
CA ASN A 40 20.74 -3.51 -0.87
C ASN A 40 20.64 -3.71 0.65
N LYS A 41 19.44 -4.00 1.15
CA LYS A 41 19.19 -4.24 2.58
C LYS A 41 19.57 -5.66 3.04
N LYS A 42 20.00 -6.54 2.13
CA LYS A 42 20.31 -7.95 2.40
C LYS A 42 19.15 -8.71 3.07
N ASN A 43 17.92 -8.26 2.82
CA ASN A 43 16.69 -8.79 3.44
C ASN A 43 16.54 -10.29 3.16
N VAL A 44 16.79 -10.73 1.93
CA VAL A 44 16.70 -12.16 1.55
C VAL A 44 17.68 -13.02 2.35
N LYS A 45 18.93 -12.59 2.50
CA LYS A 45 19.93 -13.33 3.29
C LYS A 45 19.49 -13.43 4.75
N TYR A 46 18.90 -12.37 5.29
CA TYR A 46 18.35 -12.36 6.63
C TYR A 46 17.17 -13.33 6.76
N PHE A 47 16.17 -13.26 5.87
CA PHE A 47 15.00 -14.16 5.90
C PHE A 47 15.39 -15.63 5.80
N PHE A 48 16.29 -16.00 4.89
CA PHE A 48 16.79 -17.38 4.78
C PHE A 48 17.52 -17.85 6.04
N LYS A 49 18.39 -17.00 6.60
CA LYS A 49 19.10 -17.33 7.85
C LYS A 49 18.11 -17.50 9.01
N ASN A 50 17.13 -16.62 9.10
CA ASN A 50 16.14 -16.66 10.17
C ASN A 50 15.21 -17.87 10.02
N ALA A 51 14.79 -18.22 8.79
CA ALA A 51 13.96 -19.40 8.54
C ALA A 51 14.70 -20.70 8.88
N LYS A 52 16.01 -20.77 8.56
CA LYS A 52 16.86 -21.90 8.95
C LYS A 52 16.98 -22.00 10.47
N LYS A 53 17.17 -20.87 11.16
CA LYS A 53 17.27 -20.81 12.62
C LYS A 53 15.96 -21.22 13.29
N ALA A 54 14.82 -20.68 12.84
CA ALA A 54 13.49 -21.04 13.32
C ALA A 54 13.25 -22.55 13.19
N LYS A 55 13.55 -23.13 12.02
CA LYS A 55 13.44 -24.58 11.81
C LYS A 55 14.31 -25.41 12.75
N GLN A 56 15.50 -24.93 13.11
CA GLN A 56 16.40 -25.63 14.05
C GLN A 56 15.91 -25.56 15.49
N ASN A 57 15.19 -24.50 15.84
CA ASN A 57 14.71 -24.22 17.20
C ASN A 57 13.22 -24.55 17.37
N ALA A 58 12.60 -25.18 16.38
CA ALA A 58 11.21 -25.60 16.46
C ALA A 58 11.06 -26.66 17.56
N GLU A 59 10.15 -26.41 18.49
CA GLU A 59 9.85 -27.31 19.61
C GLU A 59 8.95 -28.47 19.15
N ARG A 60 8.22 -28.27 18.04
CA ARG A 60 7.39 -29.30 17.41
C ARG A 60 7.36 -29.16 15.90
N GLU A 61 7.11 -30.26 15.19
CA GLU A 61 6.82 -30.21 13.76
C GLU A 61 5.33 -29.93 13.52
N LEU A 62 5.06 -28.91 12.70
CA LEU A 62 3.71 -28.62 12.22
C LEU A 62 3.35 -29.54 11.05
N SER A 63 2.15 -30.13 11.12
CA SER A 63 1.56 -30.84 9.99
C SER A 63 1.27 -29.91 8.81
N GLY A 64 1.09 -30.47 7.61
CA GLY A 64 0.76 -29.69 6.41
C GLY A 64 -0.52 -28.85 6.57
N SER A 65 -1.54 -29.40 7.24
CA SER A 65 -2.81 -28.72 7.51
C SER A 65 -2.65 -27.58 8.52
N GLU A 66 -1.85 -27.75 9.57
CA GLU A 66 -1.60 -26.67 10.54
C GLU A 66 -0.85 -25.51 9.90
N LYS A 67 0.19 -25.80 9.09
CA LYS A 67 0.91 -24.77 8.33
C LYS A 67 -0.03 -24.00 7.41
N ALA A 68 -0.89 -24.71 6.67
CA ALA A 68 -1.87 -24.08 5.79
C ALA A 68 -2.85 -23.19 6.57
N SER A 69 -3.33 -23.65 7.73
CA SER A 69 -4.23 -22.88 8.59
C SER A 69 -3.57 -21.60 9.12
N VAL A 70 -2.30 -21.66 9.55
CA VAL A 70 -1.55 -20.49 10.04
C VAL A 70 -1.33 -19.48 8.92
N ILE A 71 -0.94 -19.94 7.74
CA ILE A 71 -0.75 -19.09 6.56
C ILE A 71 -2.08 -18.42 6.18
N PHE A 72 -3.17 -19.20 6.10
CA PHE A 72 -4.49 -18.67 5.79
C PHE A 72 -4.94 -17.61 6.80
N LYS A 73 -4.76 -17.88 8.10
CA LYS A 73 -5.05 -16.92 9.16
C LYS A 73 -4.22 -15.65 8.98
N THR A 74 -2.92 -15.77 8.73
CA THR A 74 -2.01 -14.64 8.52
C THR A 74 -2.45 -13.77 7.33
N ILE A 75 -2.83 -14.39 6.21
CA ILE A 75 -3.32 -13.66 5.04
C ILE A 75 -4.63 -12.94 5.38
N SER A 76 -5.59 -13.67 5.97
CA SER A 76 -6.91 -13.13 6.26
C SER A 76 -6.91 -12.04 7.34
N SER A 77 -6.15 -12.17 8.42
CA SER A 77 -6.08 -11.16 9.48
C SER A 77 -5.05 -10.09 9.15
N ASP A 78 -3.78 -10.49 9.02
CA ASP A 78 -2.67 -9.54 9.11
C ASP A 78 -2.45 -8.79 7.81
N ILE A 79 -2.70 -9.44 6.66
CA ILE A 79 -2.54 -8.80 5.35
C ILE A 79 -3.83 -8.07 4.97
N LEU A 80 -4.95 -8.79 4.87
CA LEU A 80 -6.20 -8.22 4.36
C LEU A 80 -6.84 -7.20 5.30
N THR A 81 -6.68 -7.36 6.61
CA THR A 81 -7.27 -6.42 7.58
C THR A 81 -6.26 -5.57 8.32
N THR A 82 -4.97 -5.77 8.06
CA THR A 82 -3.87 -5.05 8.73
C THR A 82 -4.06 -5.06 10.26
N SER A 83 -4.44 -6.22 10.82
CA SER A 83 -4.70 -6.38 12.26
C SER A 83 -3.50 -6.05 13.13
N GLU A 84 -2.30 -6.11 12.58
CA GLU A 84 -1.05 -5.66 13.22
C GLU A 84 -1.05 -4.18 13.64
N LEU A 85 -1.92 -3.35 13.06
CA LEU A 85 -2.06 -1.93 13.42
C LEU A 85 -3.01 -1.71 14.62
N GLY A 86 -3.46 -2.78 15.28
CA GLY A 86 -4.37 -2.68 16.43
C GLY A 86 -5.79 -2.27 16.05
N ALA A 87 -6.64 -2.06 17.04
CA ALA A 87 -7.98 -1.53 16.85
C ALA A 87 -7.94 0.00 17.03
N GLY A 88 -8.11 0.76 15.94
CA GLY A 88 -8.09 2.22 16.07
C GLY A 88 -8.11 3.00 14.76
N LYS A 89 -8.00 4.33 14.90
CA LYS A 89 -8.03 5.30 13.80
C LYS A 89 -6.97 5.02 12.74
N ARG A 90 -5.78 4.56 13.15
CA ARG A 90 -4.66 4.23 12.25
C ARG A 90 -4.99 3.07 11.34
N ARG A 91 -5.55 1.98 11.87
CA ARG A 91 -6.01 0.84 11.06
C ARG A 91 -7.12 1.27 10.10
N MET A 92 -8.10 2.05 10.56
CA MET A 92 -9.19 2.51 9.68
C MET A 92 -8.69 3.40 8.53
N ALA A 93 -7.83 4.38 8.81
CA ALA A 93 -7.22 5.22 7.78
C ALA A 93 -6.36 4.38 6.80
N HIS A 94 -5.62 3.40 7.31
CA HIS A 94 -4.82 2.51 6.49
C HIS A 94 -5.69 1.63 5.57
N LEU A 95 -6.74 0.99 6.09
CA LEU A 95 -7.65 0.16 5.30
C LEU A 95 -8.38 0.97 4.23
N LEU A 96 -8.82 2.18 4.57
CA LEU A 96 -9.44 3.09 3.61
C LEU A 96 -8.47 3.45 2.48
N GLY A 97 -7.22 3.78 2.82
CA GLY A 97 -6.18 4.06 1.83
C GLY A 97 -5.79 2.85 0.99
N MET A 98 -5.65 1.68 1.62
CA MET A 98 -5.25 0.42 0.99
C MET A 98 -6.30 -0.06 -0.02
N TYR A 99 -7.54 -0.24 0.43
CA TYR A 99 -8.62 -0.70 -0.46
C TYR A 99 -8.99 0.36 -1.50
N GLY A 100 -8.92 1.64 -1.15
CA GLY A 100 -9.05 2.72 -2.13
C GLY A 100 -8.05 2.59 -3.27
N THR A 101 -6.78 2.36 -2.91
CA THR A 101 -5.68 2.25 -3.89
C THR A 101 -5.82 1.01 -4.75
N ILE A 102 -6.22 -0.12 -4.16
CA ILE A 102 -6.50 -1.36 -4.90
C ILE A 102 -7.60 -1.13 -5.93
N LEU A 103 -8.72 -0.53 -5.53
CA LEU A 103 -9.83 -0.22 -6.45
C LEU A 103 -9.39 0.73 -7.56
N PHE A 104 -8.63 1.77 -7.21
CA PHE A 104 -8.12 2.75 -8.16
C PHE A 104 -7.21 2.10 -9.22
N TRP A 105 -6.25 1.28 -8.80
CA TRP A 105 -5.32 0.62 -9.71
C TRP A 105 -5.97 -0.48 -10.54
N VAL A 106 -6.77 -1.36 -9.95
CA VAL A 106 -7.45 -2.44 -10.68
C VAL A 106 -8.38 -1.85 -11.74
N SER A 107 -9.16 -0.82 -11.38
CA SER A 107 -10.05 -0.16 -12.33
C SER A 107 -9.26 0.56 -13.43
N SER A 108 -8.10 1.16 -13.11
CA SER A 108 -7.20 1.74 -14.12
C SER A 108 -6.72 0.69 -15.11
N VAL A 109 -6.22 -0.45 -14.62
CA VAL A 109 -5.74 -1.54 -15.47
C VAL A 109 -6.86 -2.06 -16.36
N VAL A 110 -8.05 -2.33 -15.81
CA VAL A 110 -9.17 -2.84 -16.61
C VAL A 110 -9.60 -1.83 -17.67
N MET A 111 -9.76 -0.54 -17.31
CA MET A 111 -10.15 0.48 -18.29
C MET A 111 -9.09 0.69 -19.37
N ILE A 112 -7.79 0.67 -19.02
CA ILE A 112 -6.69 0.86 -19.97
C ILE A 112 -6.54 -0.35 -20.91
N PHE A 113 -6.62 -1.57 -20.40
CA PHE A 113 -6.38 -2.78 -21.20
C PHE A 113 -7.61 -3.25 -21.97
N CYS A 114 -8.81 -3.05 -21.42
CA CYS A 114 -10.03 -3.61 -21.99
C CYS A 114 -10.94 -2.56 -22.62
N TYR A 115 -10.88 -1.28 -22.21
CA TYR A 115 -11.90 -0.28 -22.58
C TYR A 115 -11.32 1.10 -22.93
N SER A 116 -10.07 1.19 -23.37
CA SER A 116 -9.42 2.46 -23.69
C SER A 116 -9.68 2.95 -25.10
N SER A 117 -10.33 2.16 -25.97
CA SER A 117 -10.76 2.62 -27.28
C SER A 117 -12.09 3.34 -27.19
N ILE A 118 -12.25 4.46 -27.89
CA ILE A 118 -13.52 5.20 -27.98
C ILE A 118 -14.66 4.38 -28.64
N SER A 119 -14.32 3.28 -29.31
CA SER A 119 -15.29 2.36 -29.93
C SER A 119 -15.85 1.30 -28.97
N LEU A 120 -15.35 1.24 -27.74
CA LEU A 120 -15.75 0.25 -26.74
C LEU A 120 -16.53 0.91 -25.62
N ASP A 121 -17.74 0.41 -25.36
CA ASP A 121 -18.53 0.85 -24.21
C ASP A 121 -17.92 0.32 -22.91
N THR A 122 -17.57 1.23 -22.01
CA THR A 122 -17.03 0.85 -20.70
C THR A 122 -18.18 0.54 -19.74
N PRO A 123 -18.23 -0.65 -19.12
CA PRO A 123 -19.20 -0.93 -18.06
C PRO A 123 -19.07 0.09 -16.93
N ILE A 124 -20.19 0.72 -16.56
CA ILE A 124 -20.25 1.85 -15.61
C ILE A 124 -19.62 1.56 -14.24
N VAL A 125 -19.54 0.29 -13.86
CA VAL A 125 -18.88 -0.16 -12.63
C VAL A 125 -17.41 0.26 -12.57
N TRP A 126 -16.68 0.28 -13.69
CA TRP A 126 -15.25 0.56 -13.70
C TRP A 126 -14.92 2.04 -13.46
N PRO A 127 -15.55 3.01 -14.17
CA PRO A 127 -15.45 4.42 -13.79
C PRO A 127 -15.84 4.68 -12.34
N ILE A 128 -16.94 4.09 -11.86
CA ILE A 128 -17.40 4.29 -10.48
C ILE A 128 -16.34 3.79 -9.48
N LEU A 129 -15.85 2.56 -9.64
CA LEU A 129 -14.84 1.97 -8.76
C LEU A 129 -13.52 2.73 -8.81
N TRP A 130 -13.13 3.27 -9.97
CA TRP A 130 -11.94 4.10 -10.12
C TRP A 130 -12.04 5.38 -9.27
N HIS A 131 -13.16 6.09 -9.38
CA HIS A 131 -13.38 7.32 -8.62
C HIS A 131 -13.54 7.06 -7.12
N ILE A 132 -14.33 6.06 -6.73
CA ILE A 132 -14.48 5.65 -5.32
C ILE A 132 -13.11 5.27 -4.76
N GLY A 133 -12.33 4.49 -5.50
CA GLY A 133 -10.97 4.11 -5.13
C GLY A 133 -10.08 5.33 -4.88
N ALA A 134 -10.05 6.26 -5.83
CA ALA A 134 -9.27 7.49 -5.71
C ALA A 134 -9.70 8.34 -4.49
N PHE A 135 -11.00 8.52 -4.27
CA PHE A 135 -11.51 9.25 -3.10
C PHE A 135 -11.16 8.57 -1.79
N MET A 136 -11.32 7.24 -1.69
CA MET A 136 -10.92 6.47 -0.52
C MET A 136 -9.41 6.60 -0.25
N THR A 137 -8.57 6.53 -1.29
CA THR A 137 -7.12 6.77 -1.18
C THR A 137 -6.82 8.16 -0.63
N CYS A 138 -7.47 9.20 -1.17
CA CYS A 138 -7.30 10.56 -0.69
C CYS A 138 -7.75 10.72 0.77
N ILE A 139 -8.95 10.27 1.11
CA ILE A 139 -9.50 10.41 2.48
C ILE A 139 -8.61 9.66 3.48
N GLY A 140 -8.29 8.39 3.22
CA GLY A 140 -7.45 7.58 4.10
C GLY A 140 -6.02 8.14 4.20
N GLY A 141 -5.44 8.53 3.08
CA GLY A 141 -4.08 9.07 3.02
C GLY A 141 -3.94 10.45 3.66
N PHE A 142 -4.88 11.38 3.42
CA PHE A 142 -4.86 12.69 4.08
C PHE A 142 -5.14 12.58 5.57
N TRP A 143 -6.05 11.69 5.97
CA TRP A 143 -6.28 11.43 7.38
C TRP A 143 -5.01 10.91 8.06
N PHE A 144 -4.31 9.96 7.43
CA PHE A 144 -3.03 9.48 7.91
C PHE A 144 -1.97 10.60 7.97
N TRP A 145 -1.80 11.35 6.87
CA TRP A 145 -0.78 12.38 6.71
C TRP A 145 -0.92 13.51 7.72
N LEU A 146 -2.13 14.06 7.86
CA LEU A 146 -2.39 15.25 8.65
C LEU A 146 -2.49 14.96 10.15
N PHE A 147 -2.92 13.77 10.55
CA PHE A 147 -3.32 13.52 11.94
C PHE A 147 -2.72 12.27 12.59
N LEU A 148 -2.32 11.25 11.82
CA LEU A 148 -1.95 9.93 12.39
C LEU A 148 -0.48 9.56 12.16
N ARG A 149 0.26 10.35 11.39
CA ARG A 149 1.71 10.20 11.27
C ARG A 149 2.34 10.43 12.64
N VAL A 150 3.21 9.50 13.05
CA VAL A 150 3.89 9.53 14.36
C VAL A 150 4.59 10.88 14.58
N ASP A 151 5.28 11.38 13.57
CA ASP A 151 5.96 12.68 13.59
C ASP A 151 5.01 13.81 14.00
N VAL A 152 3.75 13.78 13.56
CA VAL A 152 2.76 14.83 13.85
C VAL A 152 2.07 14.56 15.19
N TYR A 153 1.57 13.35 15.37
CA TYR A 153 0.70 13.02 16.49
C TYR A 153 1.45 12.87 17.82
N ALA A 154 2.63 12.25 17.80
CA ALA A 154 3.39 11.92 18.99
C ALA A 154 4.63 12.79 19.16
N GLU A 155 5.31 13.13 18.06
CA GLU A 155 6.55 13.93 18.11
C GLU A 155 6.31 15.44 17.90
N ALA A 156 5.05 15.85 17.64
CA ALA A 156 4.63 17.23 17.46
C ALA A 156 5.42 18.02 16.39
N TYR A 157 6.00 17.33 15.41
CA TYR A 157 6.55 17.97 14.22
C TYR A 157 5.44 18.56 13.34
N PRO A 158 5.71 19.66 12.63
CA PRO A 158 4.74 20.23 11.69
C PRO A 158 4.31 19.23 10.62
N TRP A 159 3.03 19.25 10.25
CA TRP A 159 2.45 18.37 9.23
C TRP A 159 3.12 18.54 7.84
N TYR A 160 3.68 19.72 7.56
CA TYR A 160 4.39 20.02 6.32
C TYR A 160 5.86 19.58 6.32
N ARG A 161 6.39 19.01 7.42
CA ARG A 161 7.72 18.40 7.42
C ARG A 161 7.68 17.16 6.53
N ILE A 162 8.52 17.12 5.50
CA ILE A 162 8.63 15.98 4.58
C ILE A 162 9.99 15.31 4.79
N ILE A 163 9.98 13.99 4.96
CA ILE A 163 11.18 13.16 4.99
C ILE A 163 11.14 12.11 3.88
N GLN A 164 12.27 11.48 3.56
CA GLN A 164 12.35 10.47 2.50
C GLN A 164 11.34 9.32 2.70
N ALA A 165 11.04 8.96 3.94
CA ALA A 165 10.07 7.93 4.27
C ALA A 165 8.63 8.24 3.80
N ASP A 166 8.33 9.52 3.55
CA ASP A 166 7.02 10.01 3.13
C ASP A 166 6.82 9.94 1.60
N LEU A 167 7.88 9.67 0.84
CA LEU A 167 7.85 9.67 -0.63
C LEU A 167 6.72 8.79 -1.18
N PHE A 168 6.49 7.62 -0.57
CA PHE A 168 5.40 6.72 -0.97
C PHE A 168 4.02 7.34 -0.76
N ILE A 169 3.70 7.80 0.45
CA ILE A 169 2.35 8.29 0.74
C ILE A 169 2.04 9.59 -0.02
N LEU A 170 3.03 10.47 -0.18
CA LEU A 170 2.87 11.73 -0.89
C LEU A 170 2.68 11.51 -2.39
N SER A 171 3.47 10.63 -3.01
CA SER A 171 3.28 10.30 -4.43
C SER A 171 1.99 9.53 -4.68
N LEU A 172 1.58 8.66 -3.74
CA LEU A 172 0.28 7.99 -3.79
C LEU A 172 -0.89 8.99 -3.73
N LEU A 173 -0.85 9.91 -2.76
CA LEU A 173 -1.85 10.99 -2.63
C LEU A 173 -1.88 11.89 -3.86
N ALA A 174 -0.70 12.28 -4.37
CA ALA A 174 -0.60 13.07 -5.59
C ALA A 174 -1.23 12.34 -6.78
N SER A 175 -0.94 11.05 -6.97
CA SER A 175 -1.50 10.26 -8.08
C SER A 175 -3.03 10.17 -8.03
N ALA A 176 -3.61 9.88 -6.86
CA ALA A 176 -5.05 9.79 -6.72
C ALA A 176 -5.74 11.16 -6.89
N LEU A 177 -5.19 12.21 -6.25
CA LEU A 177 -5.75 13.55 -6.31
C LEU A 177 -5.66 14.14 -7.72
N LEU A 178 -4.50 14.05 -8.37
CA LEU A 178 -4.30 14.56 -9.73
C LEU A 178 -5.12 13.77 -10.75
N GLY A 179 -5.33 12.47 -10.53
CA GLY A 179 -6.26 11.66 -11.32
C GLY A 179 -7.71 12.16 -11.22
N ILE A 180 -8.20 12.42 -10.00
CA ILE A 180 -9.54 13.01 -9.78
C ILE A 180 -9.64 14.36 -10.49
N ILE A 181 -8.67 15.27 -10.27
CA ILE A 181 -8.70 16.61 -10.85
C ILE A 181 -8.65 16.56 -12.38
N TRP A 182 -7.81 15.68 -12.94
CA TRP A 182 -7.74 15.45 -14.38
C TRP A 182 -9.10 15.00 -14.93
N SER A 183 -9.68 13.93 -14.36
CA SER A 183 -10.99 13.42 -14.80
C SER A 183 -12.11 14.46 -14.69
N PHE A 184 -12.02 15.35 -13.70
CA PHE A 184 -12.95 16.45 -13.53
C PHE A 184 -12.87 17.43 -14.69
N PHE A 185 -11.68 18.01 -14.93
CA PHE A 185 -11.48 19.00 -15.99
C PHE A 185 -11.75 18.43 -17.38
N GLN A 186 -11.39 17.16 -17.62
CA GLN A 186 -11.72 16.45 -18.85
C GLN A 186 -13.24 16.37 -19.05
N SER A 187 -13.99 15.99 -18.00
CA SER A 187 -15.44 15.82 -18.11
C SER A 187 -16.26 17.10 -18.31
N ILE A 188 -15.68 18.25 -17.99
CA ILE A 188 -16.28 19.58 -18.25
C ILE A 188 -15.63 20.27 -19.46
N ALA A 189 -14.81 19.53 -20.23
CA ALA A 189 -14.16 19.99 -21.46
C ALA A 189 -13.35 21.29 -21.31
N ILE A 190 -12.68 21.49 -20.17
CA ILE A 190 -11.74 22.60 -20.01
C ILE A 190 -10.37 22.20 -20.58
N TYR A 191 -10.25 22.44 -21.89
CA TYR A 191 -9.02 22.18 -22.64
C TYR A 191 -7.82 22.96 -22.06
N GLY A 192 -6.68 22.29 -21.96
CA GLY A 192 -5.44 22.83 -21.43
C GLY A 192 -5.24 22.46 -19.95
N LEU A 193 -6.24 22.68 -19.10
CA LEU A 193 -6.17 22.21 -17.70
C LEU A 193 -6.28 20.69 -17.63
N ASP A 194 -7.17 20.08 -18.42
CA ASP A 194 -7.24 18.63 -18.57
C ASP A 194 -5.88 18.00 -18.93
N ASN A 195 -5.20 18.54 -19.95
CA ASN A 195 -3.90 18.08 -20.39
C ASN A 195 -2.80 18.31 -19.33
N LEU A 196 -2.82 19.48 -18.66
CA LEU A 196 -1.89 19.77 -17.56
C LEU A 196 -2.04 18.74 -16.44
N PHE A 197 -3.26 18.50 -15.98
CA PHE A 197 -3.52 17.54 -14.89
C PHE A 197 -3.30 16.10 -15.31
N PHE A 198 -3.52 15.75 -16.58
CA PHE A 198 -3.11 14.45 -17.13
C PHE A 198 -1.59 14.24 -17.06
N ILE A 199 -0.80 15.25 -17.47
CA ILE A 199 0.66 15.19 -17.40
C ILE A 199 1.11 15.07 -15.94
N LEU A 200 0.55 15.86 -15.03
CA LEU A 200 0.86 15.78 -13.60
C LEU A 200 0.45 14.42 -13.00
N PHE A 201 -0.68 13.86 -13.41
CA PHE A 201 -1.12 12.52 -13.05
C PHE A 201 -0.11 11.47 -13.53
N ALA A 202 0.33 11.53 -14.78
CA ALA A 202 1.36 10.62 -15.32
C ALA A 202 2.70 10.76 -14.56
N LEU A 203 3.17 11.99 -14.33
CA LEU A 203 4.42 12.25 -13.60
C LEU A 203 4.36 11.77 -12.15
N SER A 204 3.25 12.00 -11.44
CA SER A 204 3.08 11.51 -10.07
C SER A 204 3.08 9.98 -9.98
N ASN A 205 2.53 9.28 -10.98
CA ASN A 205 2.64 7.83 -11.08
C ASN A 205 4.09 7.37 -11.35
N ILE A 206 4.84 8.07 -12.22
CA ILE A 206 6.27 7.79 -12.42
C ILE A 206 7.04 7.93 -11.10
N VAL A 207 6.77 8.99 -10.33
CA VAL A 207 7.40 9.18 -9.01
C VAL A 207 6.99 8.08 -8.02
N LEU A 208 5.71 7.68 -8.02
CA LEU A 208 5.21 6.63 -7.13
C LEU A 208 5.86 5.26 -7.40
N PHE A 209 5.80 4.80 -8.65
CA PHE A 209 6.28 3.48 -9.02
C PHE A 209 7.80 3.44 -9.26
N GLY A 210 8.38 4.51 -9.78
CA GLY A 210 9.84 4.67 -9.88
C GLY A 210 10.51 4.90 -8.53
N GLY A 211 9.79 5.51 -7.57
CA GLY A 211 10.27 5.79 -6.22
C GLY A 211 10.29 4.59 -5.27
N VAL A 212 9.95 3.38 -5.75
CA VAL A 212 9.83 2.17 -4.90
C VAL A 212 11.10 1.89 -4.10
N TYR A 213 12.27 1.97 -4.75
CA TYR A 213 13.56 1.70 -4.11
C TYR A 213 13.89 2.66 -2.96
N TRP A 214 13.49 3.94 -3.08
CA TRP A 214 13.82 4.98 -2.10
C TRP A 214 12.76 5.16 -1.01
N SER A 215 11.63 4.46 -1.10
CA SER A 215 10.47 4.69 -0.26
C SER A 215 10.10 3.48 0.61
N LYS A 216 9.11 3.67 1.49
CA LYS A 216 8.50 2.56 2.25
C LYS A 216 7.70 1.59 1.37
N PHE A 217 7.51 1.88 0.08
CA PHE A 217 6.73 1.04 -0.80
C PHE A 217 7.36 -0.35 -1.00
N ALA A 218 8.69 -0.44 -1.13
CA ALA A 218 9.38 -1.73 -1.25
C ALA A 218 9.09 -2.69 -0.07
N HIS A 219 8.91 -2.16 1.14
CA HIS A 219 8.57 -2.95 2.33
C HIS A 219 7.21 -3.65 2.23
N MET A 220 6.26 -3.12 1.44
CA MET A 220 4.94 -3.74 1.28
C MET A 220 5.01 -5.13 0.62
N PHE A 221 6.02 -5.39 -0.21
CA PHE A 221 6.12 -6.63 -0.98
C PHE A 221 6.69 -7.80 -0.17
N TYR A 222 7.60 -7.54 0.78
CA TYR A 222 8.21 -8.61 1.60
C TYR A 222 7.67 -8.71 3.02
N LYS A 223 6.93 -7.70 3.52
CA LYS A 223 6.30 -7.74 4.84
C LYS A 223 5.31 -8.90 5.03
N PRO A 224 4.44 -9.24 4.06
CA PRO A 224 3.63 -10.46 4.10
C PRO A 224 4.45 -11.73 4.38
N GLY A 225 5.60 -11.87 3.71
CA GLY A 225 6.52 -13.00 3.90
C GLY A 225 7.06 -13.07 5.32
N ALA A 226 7.46 -11.92 5.87
CA ALA A 226 7.92 -11.81 7.25
C ALA A 226 6.83 -12.18 8.26
N ALA A 227 5.59 -11.73 8.05
CA ALA A 227 4.46 -12.06 8.91
C ALA A 227 4.14 -13.55 8.89
N MET A 228 4.14 -14.17 7.71
CA MET A 228 3.94 -15.63 7.57
C MET A 228 5.05 -16.41 8.29
N GLN A 229 6.30 -16.01 8.12
CA GLN A 229 7.43 -16.64 8.80
C GLN A 229 7.31 -16.52 10.33
N LYS A 230 6.97 -15.33 10.83
CA LYS A 230 6.76 -15.06 12.26
C LYS A 230 5.65 -15.94 12.83
N ASN A 231 4.46 -15.94 12.22
CA ASN A 231 3.32 -16.69 12.75
C ASN A 231 3.53 -18.21 12.67
N LEU A 232 4.30 -18.70 11.69
CA LEU A 232 4.74 -20.10 11.64
C LEU A 232 5.73 -20.43 12.76
N ALA A 233 6.68 -19.54 13.05
CA ALA A 233 7.64 -19.68 14.15
C ALA A 233 6.97 -19.63 15.53
N GLU A 234 5.90 -18.83 15.70
CA GLU A 234 5.08 -18.87 16.90
C GLU A 234 4.32 -20.21 17.02
N ALA A 235 3.78 -20.72 15.92
CA ALA A 235 3.02 -21.97 15.92
C ALA A 235 3.87 -23.24 16.17
N ASP A 236 5.13 -23.24 15.74
CA ASP A 236 6.09 -24.35 15.94
C ASP A 236 6.89 -24.26 17.25
N GLY A 237 6.67 -23.21 18.05
CA GLY A 237 7.32 -22.99 19.34
C GLY A 237 8.72 -22.37 19.25
N SER A 238 9.29 -22.19 18.06
CA SER A 238 10.61 -21.55 17.94
C SER A 238 10.62 -20.08 18.36
N MET A 239 9.48 -19.39 18.21
CA MET A 239 9.20 -18.01 18.68
C MET A 239 10.29 -16.99 18.32
N ASP A 240 11.04 -17.19 17.23
CA ASP A 240 12.24 -16.41 16.91
C ASP A 240 13.29 -16.33 18.06
N ASN A 241 13.29 -17.29 18.98
CA ASN A 241 14.05 -17.31 20.26
C ASN A 241 13.59 -16.28 21.29
N LEU A 242 12.38 -15.77 21.15
CA LEU A 242 11.75 -14.98 22.20
C LEU A 242 11.21 -15.92 23.28
N PRO A 243 11.25 -15.52 24.55
CA PRO A 243 10.58 -16.26 25.61
C PRO A 243 9.07 -16.26 25.37
N PRO A 244 8.35 -17.27 25.88
CA PRO A 244 6.89 -17.27 25.85
C PRO A 244 6.35 -16.03 26.60
N PRO A 245 5.13 -15.57 26.27
CA PRO A 245 4.46 -14.51 27.01
C PRO A 245 4.45 -14.84 28.51
N ALA A 246 4.73 -13.85 29.35
CA ALA A 246 4.70 -14.04 30.80
C ALA A 246 3.25 -14.21 31.28
N ASP A 247 3.01 -15.18 32.18
CA ASP A 247 1.71 -15.36 32.83
C ASP A 247 1.36 -14.23 33.83
N ALA A 248 2.36 -13.42 34.19
CA ALA A 248 2.20 -12.29 35.08
C ALA A 248 1.53 -11.11 34.35
N PRO A 249 0.64 -10.35 35.01
CA PRO A 249 0.06 -9.15 34.43
C PRO A 249 1.17 -8.15 34.06
N GLU A 250 1.01 -7.42 32.96
CA GLU A 250 1.95 -6.39 32.52
C GLU A 250 2.15 -5.34 33.63
N GLN A 251 3.33 -5.36 34.27
CA GLN A 251 3.70 -4.37 35.29
C GLN A 251 4.51 -3.25 34.62
N PHE A 252 3.82 -2.19 34.22
CA PHE A 252 4.49 -0.93 33.87
C PHE A 252 4.96 -0.24 35.16
N GLY A 253 6.24 0.17 35.22
CA GLY A 253 6.80 0.81 36.41
C GLY A 253 5.97 2.01 36.87
N LEU A 254 5.67 2.09 38.17
CA LEU A 254 4.81 3.08 38.84
C LEU A 254 5.31 4.55 38.77
N GLY A 255 6.38 4.83 38.03
CA GLY A 255 6.96 6.15 37.89
C GLY A 255 6.26 6.94 36.78
N ILE A 256 5.28 7.75 37.19
CA ILE A 256 4.40 8.57 36.35
C ILE A 256 3.31 7.70 35.72
N LYS A 257 2.03 8.06 35.89
CA LYS A 257 0.96 7.66 34.95
C LYS A 257 1.32 8.24 33.59
N ARG A 258 2.31 7.65 32.90
CA ARG A 258 2.57 7.94 31.50
C ARG A 258 1.25 7.63 30.82
N GLU A 259 0.74 8.58 30.04
CA GLU A 259 -0.38 8.30 29.15
C GLU A 259 -0.10 6.94 28.49
N ALA A 260 -1.13 6.09 28.42
CA ALA A 260 -1.00 4.83 27.69
C ALA A 260 -0.36 5.16 26.35
N PRO A 261 0.71 4.44 25.93
CA PRO A 261 1.42 4.76 24.71
C PRO A 261 0.40 4.88 23.60
N LYS A 262 0.27 6.09 23.02
CA LYS A 262 -0.74 6.40 22.00
C LYS A 262 -0.44 5.72 20.65
N HIS A 263 0.39 4.66 20.66
CA HIS A 263 1.07 4.08 19.51
C HIS A 263 0.47 2.76 19.00
N TYR A 264 -0.63 2.28 19.58
CA TYR A 264 -1.34 1.08 19.11
C TYR A 264 -2.84 1.34 18.99
#